data_AF-A0A7S7AW71-F1
#
_entry.id   AF-A0A7S7AW71-F1
#
_cell.length_a   1.000
_cell.length_b   1.000
_cell.length_c   1.000
_cell.angle_alpha   90.00
_cell.angle_beta   90.00
_cell.angle_gamma   90.00
#
_symmetry.space_group_name_H-M   'P 1'
#
loop_
_entity.id
_entity.type
_entity.pdbx_description
1 polymer ?
#
loop_
_entity_poly.entity_id
_entity_poly.type
_entity_poly.pdbx_seq_one_letter_code
_entity_poly.pdbx_strand_id
1 'polypeptide(L)'
;MKTFKTTGLALIVLLAMTVLSIGCPNVSGVKPTDSGNSGAGIGGGETTPPIPVQYVQVPYEKLEEYLQNTASSEKVNYIEVTGEIPVADFTGSGSNPGALGKKLKKHSGKKIALKIASYPAGLTDIRWCFEGCESLTTAPAIPESVTDIRWCFEGCESLTAAPDIPESVTDMAGCFKGCKNLTTAPDIPKGVTNMHSCFKGCKNLTTAPDIPKDVTNMYSCFQDCESLTTAPAIPEGVTNMGGCFRGCKSLTTAPVIPEGVTDMSECFGYCESLTTAPAIPESVTNIRWCFTGCKSLTAAPAIPEGVTDMAGCFKGCKNLTATPDIPKDVTDMYSCFQDCESLTAAPAIPKGVTNMYSCFSGCTNLKTVTLKCDYNPAKILGAQAFKNTFEGCTALIDGGIKVPAGQLSTYQTNAATMGTTREKFAAE
;
A
#
# COMPACT_ATOMS: atom_id res chain seq x y z
N MET A 1 8.78 -58.76 -20.13
CA MET A 1 8.31 -58.78 -18.73
C MET A 1 8.34 -57.36 -18.19
N LYS A 2 7.18 -56.87 -17.73
CA LYS A 2 6.93 -55.80 -16.73
C LYS A 2 7.50 -54.39 -17.04
N THR A 3 6.71 -53.51 -17.66
CA THR A 3 5.68 -52.57 -17.11
C THR A 3 6.25 -51.19 -16.77
N PHE A 4 6.02 -50.23 -17.67
CA PHE A 4 5.95 -48.80 -17.39
C PHE A 4 4.59 -48.48 -16.75
N LYS A 5 4.57 -47.70 -15.66
CA LYS A 5 3.37 -47.07 -15.10
C LYS A 5 3.49 -45.56 -15.22
N THR A 6 2.65 -45.01 -16.09
CA THR A 6 2.16 -43.62 -16.13
C THR A 6 1.18 -43.34 -14.99
N THR A 7 1.29 -42.17 -14.34
CA THR A 7 0.23 -41.31 -13.75
C THR A 7 0.94 -40.14 -13.03
N GLY A 8 0.55 -38.86 -13.13
CA GLY A 8 -0.62 -38.28 -13.76
C GLY A 8 -0.56 -36.73 -13.81
N LEU A 9 -1.29 -36.24 -14.80
CA LEU A 9 -2.02 -34.98 -14.96
C LEU A 9 -1.49 -33.70 -14.29
N ALA A 10 -1.07 -32.79 -15.16
CA ALA A 10 -1.16 -31.35 -15.00
C ALA A 10 -2.64 -30.92 -14.89
N LEU A 11 -2.95 -30.04 -13.94
CA LEU A 11 -4.19 -29.27 -13.91
C LEU A 11 -3.82 -27.79 -13.78
N ILE A 12 -3.80 -27.11 -14.92
CA ILE A 12 -3.75 -25.65 -15.03
C ILE A 12 -5.16 -25.15 -14.72
N VAL A 13 -5.33 -24.44 -13.61
CA VAL A 13 -6.57 -23.70 -13.32
C VAL A 13 -6.45 -22.32 -13.94
N LEU A 14 -6.96 -22.18 -15.17
CA LEU A 14 -7.32 -20.90 -15.76
C LEU A 14 -8.68 -20.49 -15.17
N LEU A 15 -8.71 -19.48 -14.31
CA LEU A 15 -9.97 -18.83 -13.89
C LEU A 15 -10.14 -17.55 -14.71
N ALA A 16 -10.85 -17.69 -15.82
CA ALA A 16 -11.41 -16.57 -16.57
C ALA A 16 -12.61 -16.02 -15.77
N MET A 17 -12.46 -14.84 -15.17
CA MET A 17 -13.61 -14.06 -14.69
C MET A 17 -14.18 -13.26 -15.87
N THR A 18 -15.17 -13.85 -16.54
CA THR A 18 -16.10 -13.11 -17.40
C THR A 18 -17.01 -12.24 -16.52
N VAL A 19 -16.88 -10.93 -16.69
CA VAL A 19 -17.79 -9.91 -16.17
C VAL A 19 -19.15 -10.10 -16.83
N LEU A 20 -20.14 -10.57 -16.06
CA LEU A 20 -21.54 -10.55 -16.47
C LEU A 20 -22.12 -9.17 -16.17
N SER A 21 -22.10 -8.32 -17.20
CA SER A 21 -22.93 -7.13 -17.28
C SER A 21 -24.40 -7.57 -17.35
N ILE A 22 -25.19 -7.28 -16.33
CA ILE A 22 -26.65 -7.42 -16.39
C ILE A 22 -27.24 -6.01 -16.42
N GLY A 23 -27.40 -5.49 -17.63
CA GLY A 23 -28.40 -4.49 -17.92
C GLY A 23 -29.77 -5.16 -18.00
N CYS A 24 -30.74 -4.70 -17.21
CA CYS A 24 -32.14 -5.06 -17.38
C CYS A 24 -32.87 -3.96 -18.16
N PRO A 25 -33.49 -4.27 -19.32
CA PRO A 25 -34.56 -3.45 -19.87
C PRO A 25 -35.94 -3.95 -19.43
N ASN A 26 -36.78 -3.00 -19.04
CA ASN A 26 -38.24 -3.11 -18.88
C ASN A 26 -38.92 -3.73 -20.10
N VAL A 27 -39.87 -4.67 -19.91
CA VAL A 27 -41.21 -4.62 -20.57
C VAL A 27 -42.26 -5.32 -19.68
N SER A 28 -43.41 -4.65 -19.61
CA SER A 28 -44.71 -4.96 -19.02
C SER A 28 -45.43 -6.23 -19.50
N GLY A 29 -46.28 -6.76 -18.62
CA GLY A 29 -47.64 -7.19 -18.98
C GLY A 29 -47.90 -8.70 -19.00
N VAL A 30 -48.66 -9.18 -18.00
CA VAL A 30 -49.88 -10.02 -18.08
C VAL A 30 -49.99 -10.89 -16.80
N LYS A 31 -51.12 -10.74 -16.10
CA LYS A 31 -51.70 -11.61 -15.06
C LYS A 31 -53.18 -11.84 -15.48
N PRO A 32 -53.98 -12.73 -14.86
CA PRO A 32 -53.69 -13.78 -13.87
C PRO A 32 -54.43 -15.13 -14.11
N THR A 33 -54.06 -16.18 -13.37
CA THR A 33 -55.04 -17.09 -12.73
C THR A 33 -54.51 -17.65 -11.41
N ASP A 34 -55.45 -17.78 -10.49
CA ASP A 34 -55.38 -18.09 -9.05
C ASP A 34 -55.01 -19.53 -8.69
N SER A 35 -54.33 -19.71 -7.54
CA SER A 35 -54.75 -20.61 -6.46
C SER A 35 -53.78 -20.50 -5.28
N GLY A 36 -54.29 -20.07 -4.12
CA GLY A 36 -53.49 -19.61 -3.00
C GLY A 36 -52.95 -20.66 -2.04
N ASN A 37 -52.11 -20.19 -1.11
CA ASN A 37 -52.15 -20.61 0.29
C ASN A 37 -51.52 -19.52 1.19
N SER A 38 -52.08 -19.45 2.38
CA SER A 38 -51.91 -18.56 3.53
C SER A 38 -50.49 -18.37 4.09
N GLY A 39 -50.21 -17.14 4.56
CA GLY A 39 -49.05 -16.81 5.39
C GLY A 39 -48.88 -15.31 5.64
N ALA A 40 -49.31 -14.86 6.83
CA ALA A 40 -49.01 -13.60 7.55
C ALA A 40 -48.45 -12.36 6.78
N GLY A 41 -49.23 -11.28 6.73
CA GLY A 41 -48.72 -9.90 6.59
C GLY A 41 -47.96 -9.47 7.86
N ILE A 42 -47.22 -8.36 7.91
CA ILE A 42 -47.14 -7.16 7.07
C ILE A 42 -45.86 -6.43 7.49
N GLY A 43 -45.11 -5.91 6.51
CA GLY A 43 -43.91 -5.10 6.76
C GLY A 43 -43.11 -4.80 5.49
N GLY A 44 -43.80 -4.69 4.35
CA GLY A 44 -43.19 -4.21 3.11
C GLY A 44 -42.98 -2.71 3.25
N GLY A 45 -41.79 -2.31 3.69
CA GLY A 45 -41.33 -0.94 3.55
C GLY A 45 -41.20 -0.64 2.07
N GLU A 46 -42.20 0.03 1.49
CA GLU A 46 -42.03 0.78 0.26
C GLU A 46 -40.82 1.69 0.45
N THR A 47 -39.71 1.35 -0.20
CA THR A 47 -38.60 2.27 -0.36
C THR A 47 -39.10 3.32 -1.34
N THR A 48 -39.67 4.40 -0.79
CA THR A 48 -39.88 5.62 -1.56
C THR A 48 -38.59 5.93 -2.31
N PRO A 49 -38.64 6.20 -3.63
CA PRO A 49 -37.47 6.63 -4.37
C PRO A 49 -36.84 7.82 -3.62
N PRO A 50 -35.52 7.85 -3.39
CA PRO A 50 -34.90 8.92 -2.65
C PRO A 50 -35.29 10.26 -3.31
N ILE A 51 -35.84 11.18 -2.51
CA ILE A 51 -36.17 12.54 -2.97
C ILE A 51 -34.88 13.13 -3.55
N PRO A 52 -34.90 13.69 -4.78
CA PRO A 52 -33.71 14.29 -5.38
C PRO A 52 -33.15 15.36 -4.44
N VAL A 53 -31.87 15.25 -4.11
CA VAL A 53 -31.22 16.24 -3.23
C VAL A 53 -31.11 17.56 -3.98
N GLN A 54 -31.70 18.61 -3.42
CA GLN A 54 -31.69 19.95 -4.02
C GLN A 54 -30.42 20.71 -3.63
N TYR A 55 -29.70 21.20 -4.64
CA TYR A 55 -28.51 22.04 -4.47
C TYR A 55 -28.90 23.52 -4.37
N VAL A 56 -28.30 24.24 -3.43
CA VAL A 56 -28.43 25.70 -3.30
C VAL A 56 -27.45 26.36 -4.26
N GLN A 57 -27.96 27.19 -5.16
CA GLN A 57 -27.15 27.99 -6.08
C GLN A 57 -26.46 29.11 -5.31
N VAL A 58 -25.13 29.20 -5.39
CA VAL A 58 -24.35 30.23 -4.71
C VAL A 58 -23.36 30.85 -5.70
N PRO A 59 -23.48 32.14 -6.04
CA PRO A 59 -22.48 32.81 -6.87
C PRO A 59 -21.08 32.74 -6.25
N TYR A 60 -20.04 32.50 -7.05
CA TYR A 60 -18.67 32.28 -6.58
C TYR A 60 -18.14 33.42 -5.69
N GLU A 61 -18.45 34.67 -6.02
CA GLU A 61 -18.09 35.85 -5.23
C GLU A 61 -18.78 35.90 -3.86
N LYS A 62 -19.91 35.20 -3.71
CA LYS A 62 -20.70 35.05 -2.48
C LYS A 62 -20.42 33.75 -1.73
N LEU A 63 -19.62 32.84 -2.27
CA LEU A 63 -19.37 31.53 -1.67
C LEU A 63 -18.81 31.62 -0.24
N GLU A 64 -17.84 32.49 0.00
CA GLU A 64 -17.25 32.68 1.34
C GLU A 64 -18.28 33.20 2.35
N GLU A 65 -19.09 34.18 1.94
CA GLU A 65 -20.15 34.76 2.78
C GLU A 65 -21.21 33.70 3.13
N TYR A 66 -21.60 32.89 2.15
CA TYR A 66 -22.54 31.79 2.34
C TYR A 66 -22.00 30.73 3.32
N LEU A 67 -20.74 30.31 3.14
CA LEU A 67 -20.12 29.31 4.02
C LEU A 67 -20.01 29.80 5.47
N GLN A 68 -19.69 31.08 5.66
CA GLN A 68 -19.56 31.69 6.98
C GLN A 68 -20.91 31.87 7.69
N ASN A 69 -21.94 32.34 6.96
CA ASN A 69 -23.17 32.85 7.57
C ASN A 69 -24.40 31.95 7.39
N THR A 70 -24.39 31.05 6.39
CA THR A 70 -25.59 30.28 5.98
C THR A 70 -25.37 28.78 6.06
N ALA A 71 -24.18 28.28 5.74
CA ALA A 71 -23.90 26.84 5.76
C ALA A 71 -24.06 26.26 7.18
N SER A 72 -24.79 25.15 7.27
CA SER A 72 -25.01 24.42 8.52
C SER A 72 -23.75 23.67 8.95
N SER A 73 -23.48 23.63 10.25
CA SER A 73 -22.47 22.75 10.87
C SER A 73 -23.00 21.35 11.19
N GLU A 74 -24.31 21.11 11.06
CA GLU A 74 -24.94 19.86 11.50
C GLU A 74 -25.27 18.91 10.36
N LYS A 75 -25.62 19.45 9.18
CA LYS A 75 -25.99 18.69 7.98
C LYS A 75 -25.03 18.95 6.82
N VAL A 76 -25.09 18.09 5.80
CA VAL A 76 -24.39 18.32 4.53
C VAL A 76 -25.00 19.52 3.83
N ASN A 77 -24.15 20.44 3.39
CA ASN A 77 -24.50 21.61 2.60
C ASN A 77 -24.31 21.27 1.12
N TYR A 78 -25.41 21.12 0.40
CA TYR A 78 -25.41 20.87 -1.05
C TYR A 78 -25.33 22.21 -1.78
N ILE A 79 -24.15 22.54 -2.29
CA ILE A 79 -23.82 23.86 -2.86
C ILE A 79 -23.48 23.68 -4.33
N GLU A 80 -24.18 24.38 -5.21
CA GLU A 80 -23.82 24.52 -6.61
C GLU A 80 -23.28 25.93 -6.83
N VAL A 81 -21.99 26.03 -7.13
CA VAL A 81 -21.32 27.31 -7.36
C VAL A 81 -21.66 27.80 -8.75
N THR A 82 -22.22 29.01 -8.83
CA THR A 82 -22.58 29.70 -10.07
C THR A 82 -21.68 30.90 -10.31
N GLY A 83 -21.82 31.55 -11.47
CA GLY A 83 -21.00 32.68 -11.86
C GLY A 83 -19.65 32.27 -12.43
N GLU A 84 -18.82 33.27 -12.77
CA GLU A 84 -17.51 33.06 -13.38
C GLU A 84 -16.47 32.76 -12.29
N ILE A 85 -15.80 31.61 -12.42
CA ILE A 85 -14.65 31.23 -11.58
C ILE A 85 -13.39 31.40 -12.42
N PRO A 86 -12.43 32.26 -12.04
CA PRO A 86 -11.17 32.41 -12.76
C PRO A 86 -10.41 31.08 -12.85
N VAL A 87 -9.76 30.80 -13.98
CA VAL A 87 -8.93 29.58 -14.15
C VAL A 87 -7.90 29.43 -13.03
N ALA A 88 -7.26 30.54 -12.64
CA ALA A 88 -6.25 30.55 -11.57
C ALA A 88 -6.79 30.13 -10.19
N ASP A 89 -8.10 30.18 -9.98
CA ASP A 89 -8.72 29.85 -8.71
C ASP A 89 -8.87 28.34 -8.51
N PHE A 90 -8.67 27.55 -9.57
CA PHE A 90 -8.62 26.08 -9.52
C PHE A 90 -7.23 25.51 -9.24
N THR A 91 -6.16 26.30 -9.28
CA THR A 91 -4.79 25.78 -9.16
C THR A 91 -4.13 26.24 -7.86
N GLY A 92 -3.56 25.29 -7.11
CA GLY A 92 -2.79 25.55 -5.89
C GLY A 92 -1.28 25.32 -6.05
N SER A 93 -0.56 25.25 -4.94
CA SER A 93 0.87 24.92 -4.89
C SER A 93 1.27 24.39 -3.51
N GLY A 94 1.75 23.15 -3.45
CA GLY A 94 2.14 22.51 -2.19
C GLY A 94 0.96 22.43 -1.21
N SER A 95 1.13 22.87 0.04
CA SER A 95 0.06 22.86 1.05
C SER A 95 -0.92 24.05 0.95
N ASN A 96 -0.97 24.71 -0.21
CA ASN A 96 -1.76 25.92 -0.43
C ASN A 96 -2.75 25.69 -1.58
N PRO A 97 -4.03 25.42 -1.31
CA PRO A 97 -4.98 25.09 -2.37
C PRO A 97 -5.29 26.29 -3.27
N GLY A 98 -5.95 26.03 -4.40
CA GLY A 98 -6.51 27.09 -5.26
C GLY A 98 -7.48 28.00 -4.49
N ALA A 99 -7.77 29.21 -5.00
CA ALA A 99 -8.63 30.14 -4.29
C ALA A 99 -10.05 29.58 -4.02
N LEU A 100 -10.57 28.74 -4.92
CA LEU A 100 -11.81 28.00 -4.69
C LEU A 100 -11.68 27.05 -3.49
N GLY A 101 -10.65 26.19 -3.46
CA GLY A 101 -10.42 25.29 -2.33
C GLY A 101 -10.08 26.01 -1.04
N LYS A 102 -9.39 27.15 -1.08
CA LYS A 102 -9.12 27.99 0.11
C LYS A 102 -10.40 28.42 0.80
N LYS A 103 -11.42 28.82 0.04
CA LYS A 103 -12.75 29.14 0.60
C LYS A 103 -13.30 27.93 1.34
N LEU A 104 -13.25 26.73 0.74
CA LEU A 104 -13.76 25.51 1.37
C LEU A 104 -12.94 25.07 2.60
N LYS A 105 -11.61 25.03 2.49
CA LYS A 105 -10.67 24.62 3.55
C LYS A 105 -10.79 25.47 4.81
N LYS A 106 -11.08 26.76 4.67
CA LYS A 106 -11.30 27.67 5.82
C LYS A 106 -12.53 27.28 6.66
N HIS A 107 -13.47 26.53 6.09
CA HIS A 107 -14.73 26.13 6.72
C HIS A 107 -14.76 24.62 7.02
N SER A 108 -13.68 24.05 7.56
CA SER A 108 -13.54 22.61 7.86
C SER A 108 -14.55 22.04 8.89
N GLY A 109 -15.35 22.89 9.53
CA GLY A 109 -16.49 22.49 10.36
C GLY A 109 -17.80 22.28 9.58
N LYS A 110 -17.81 22.46 8.26
CA LYS A 110 -19.01 22.44 7.42
C LYS A 110 -18.89 21.33 6.38
N LYS A 111 -19.73 20.30 6.48
CA LYS A 111 -19.79 19.24 5.45
C LYS A 111 -20.33 19.83 4.15
N ILE A 112 -19.59 19.67 3.05
CA ILE A 112 -19.92 20.29 1.76
C ILE A 112 -20.04 19.22 0.68
N ALA A 113 -21.14 19.23 -0.05
CA ALA A 113 -21.28 18.53 -1.33
C ALA A 113 -21.27 19.60 -2.41
N LEU A 114 -20.24 19.59 -3.26
CA LEU A 114 -19.96 20.67 -4.20
C LEU A 114 -20.32 20.28 -5.63
N LYS A 115 -21.02 21.18 -6.32
CA LYS A 115 -21.14 21.22 -7.78
C LYS A 115 -20.63 22.55 -8.31
N ILE A 116 -20.11 22.55 -9.53
CA ILE A 116 -19.76 23.76 -10.27
C ILE A 116 -20.69 23.81 -11.48
N ALA A 117 -21.48 24.87 -11.61
CA ALA A 117 -22.50 24.99 -12.65
C ALA A 117 -21.89 25.15 -14.05
N SER A 118 -20.75 25.84 -14.14
CA SER A 118 -20.01 26.05 -15.39
C SER A 118 -18.53 26.24 -15.11
N TYR A 119 -17.69 25.63 -15.93
CA TYR A 119 -16.23 25.74 -15.85
C TYR A 119 -15.70 26.78 -16.84
N PRO A 120 -14.62 27.51 -16.50
CA PRO A 120 -14.03 28.46 -17.42
C PRO A 120 -13.38 27.75 -18.62
N ALA A 121 -13.47 28.38 -19.80
CA ALA A 121 -12.81 27.86 -21.00
C ALA A 121 -11.28 27.77 -20.80
N GLY A 122 -10.67 26.69 -21.29
CA GLY A 122 -9.22 26.48 -21.20
C GLY A 122 -8.73 25.94 -19.86
N LEU A 123 -9.63 25.53 -18.94
CA LEU A 123 -9.24 24.86 -17.70
C LEU A 123 -8.62 23.49 -18.00
N THR A 124 -7.30 23.40 -17.79
CA THR A 124 -6.50 22.20 -18.07
C THR A 124 -5.76 21.67 -16.85
N ASP A 125 -5.68 22.47 -15.78
CA ASP A 125 -4.86 22.22 -14.60
C ASP A 125 -5.63 22.59 -13.32
N ILE A 126 -5.89 21.58 -12.49
CA ILE A 126 -6.57 21.73 -11.19
C ILE A 126 -5.73 21.18 -10.04
N ARG A 127 -4.40 21.08 -10.22
CA ARG A 127 -3.52 20.54 -9.17
C ARG A 127 -3.66 21.33 -7.87
N TRP A 128 -3.66 20.61 -6.75
CA TRP A 128 -3.91 21.13 -5.40
C TRP A 128 -5.23 21.91 -5.24
N CYS A 129 -6.20 21.87 -6.18
CA CYS A 129 -7.42 22.71 -6.10
C CYS A 129 -8.13 22.60 -4.75
N PHE A 130 -8.33 21.38 -4.28
CA PHE A 130 -9.08 21.05 -3.06
C PHE A 130 -8.18 20.44 -1.97
N GLU A 131 -6.87 20.67 -2.02
CA GLU A 131 -5.95 20.19 -0.98
C GLU A 131 -6.41 20.67 0.42
N GLY A 132 -6.46 19.73 1.36
CA GLY A 132 -6.91 19.93 2.73
C GLY A 132 -8.38 20.33 2.89
N CYS A 133 -9.23 20.16 1.87
CA CYS A 133 -10.68 20.35 2.01
C CYS A 133 -11.32 19.18 2.77
N GLU A 134 -10.98 19.05 4.06
CA GLU A 134 -11.29 17.90 4.93
C GLU A 134 -12.79 17.56 5.00
N SER A 135 -13.67 18.56 4.83
CA SER A 135 -15.13 18.42 4.94
C SER A 135 -15.84 18.24 3.60
N LEU A 136 -15.10 18.15 2.50
CA LEU A 136 -15.66 17.87 1.19
C LEU A 136 -16.19 16.44 1.15
N THR A 137 -17.51 16.30 1.21
CA THR A 137 -18.22 15.02 1.16
C THR A 137 -18.53 14.56 -0.27
N THR A 138 -18.64 15.50 -1.20
CA THR A 138 -18.84 15.23 -2.63
C THR A 138 -18.02 16.24 -3.41
N ALA A 139 -17.06 15.74 -4.18
CA ALA A 139 -16.26 16.54 -5.10
C ALA A 139 -17.09 16.92 -6.34
N PRO A 140 -16.81 18.07 -6.97
CA PRO A 140 -17.46 18.43 -8.22
C PRO A 140 -16.92 17.57 -9.38
N ALA A 141 -17.71 17.43 -10.45
CA ALA A 141 -17.29 16.72 -11.66
C ALA A 141 -16.08 17.40 -12.31
N ILE A 142 -15.11 16.63 -12.82
CA ILE A 142 -13.92 17.20 -13.46
C ILE A 142 -14.18 17.37 -14.97
N PRO A 143 -13.93 18.55 -15.58
CA PRO A 143 -14.12 18.75 -17.02
C PRO A 143 -13.18 17.90 -17.89
N GLU A 144 -13.67 17.45 -19.05
CA GLU A 144 -12.89 16.66 -20.03
C GLU A 144 -11.58 17.34 -20.51
N SER A 145 -11.50 18.67 -20.42
CA SER A 145 -10.30 19.43 -20.79
C SER A 145 -9.16 19.34 -19.76
N VAL A 146 -9.41 18.83 -18.55
CA VAL A 146 -8.42 18.79 -17.47
C VAL A 146 -7.43 17.66 -17.67
N THR A 147 -6.14 18.00 -17.70
CA THR A 147 -5.02 17.07 -17.92
C THR A 147 -4.15 16.84 -16.68
N ASP A 148 -4.15 17.78 -15.73
CA ASP A 148 -3.34 17.73 -14.49
C ASP A 148 -4.25 17.85 -13.26
N ILE A 149 -4.29 16.78 -12.46
CA ILE A 149 -5.09 16.68 -11.24
C ILE A 149 -4.23 16.39 -10.00
N ARG A 150 -2.91 16.55 -10.10
CA ARG A 150 -2.01 16.10 -9.03
C ARG A 150 -2.34 16.78 -7.70
N TRP A 151 -2.39 16.00 -6.62
CA TRP A 151 -2.75 16.44 -5.27
C TRP A 151 -4.08 17.20 -5.15
N CYS A 152 -4.96 17.14 -6.16
CA CYS A 152 -6.18 17.95 -6.21
C CYS A 152 -7.09 17.72 -4.99
N PHE A 153 -7.24 16.47 -4.54
CA PHE A 153 -8.06 16.09 -3.39
C PHE A 153 -7.23 15.57 -2.21
N GLU A 154 -5.94 15.92 -2.15
CA GLU A 154 -5.09 15.53 -1.01
C GLU A 154 -5.73 16.04 0.29
N GLY A 155 -5.92 15.18 1.29
CA GLY A 155 -6.51 15.53 2.58
C GLY A 155 -8.02 15.80 2.55
N CYS A 156 -8.74 15.44 1.49
CA CYS A 156 -10.21 15.45 1.50
C CYS A 156 -10.77 14.28 2.33
N GLU A 157 -10.62 14.36 3.66
CA GLU A 157 -10.87 13.24 4.58
C GLU A 157 -12.33 12.74 4.58
N SER A 158 -13.30 13.62 4.32
CA SER A 158 -14.73 13.29 4.29
C SER A 158 -15.23 12.74 2.95
N LEU A 159 -14.39 12.69 1.93
CA LEU A 159 -14.78 12.23 0.60
C LEU A 159 -14.98 10.71 0.63
N THR A 160 -16.19 10.25 0.33
CA THR A 160 -16.55 8.81 0.35
C THR A 160 -16.44 8.13 -1.01
N ALA A 161 -16.62 8.90 -2.08
CA ALA A 161 -16.47 8.46 -3.46
C ALA A 161 -15.66 9.51 -4.24
N ALA A 162 -14.73 9.04 -5.07
CA ALA A 162 -13.98 9.91 -5.97
C ALA A 162 -14.89 10.39 -7.13
N PRO A 163 -14.65 11.59 -7.67
CA PRO A 163 -15.28 11.99 -8.93
C PRO A 163 -14.71 11.17 -10.10
N ASP A 164 -15.46 11.10 -11.20
CA ASP A 164 -14.97 10.53 -12.46
C ASP A 164 -13.74 11.31 -12.95
N ILE A 165 -12.76 10.58 -13.48
CA ILE A 165 -11.50 11.14 -13.96
C ILE A 165 -11.51 11.21 -15.49
N PRO A 166 -11.28 12.37 -16.11
CA PRO A 166 -11.23 12.51 -17.56
C PRO A 166 -10.16 11.66 -18.25
N GLU A 167 -10.45 11.20 -19.47
CA GLU A 167 -9.51 10.40 -20.27
C GLU A 167 -8.23 11.16 -20.68
N SER A 168 -8.25 12.50 -20.57
CA SER A 168 -7.12 13.38 -20.88
C SER A 168 -6.08 13.47 -19.74
N VAL A 169 -6.37 12.93 -18.57
CA VAL A 169 -5.45 12.90 -17.42
C VAL A 169 -4.34 11.88 -17.63
N THR A 170 -3.09 12.31 -17.40
CA THR A 170 -1.89 11.45 -17.54
C THR A 170 -1.09 11.28 -16.25
N ASP A 171 -1.31 12.13 -15.25
CA ASP A 171 -0.62 12.12 -13.96
C ASP A 171 -1.62 12.28 -12.81
N MET A 172 -1.70 11.27 -11.93
CA MET A 172 -2.58 11.22 -10.77
C MET A 172 -1.81 11.30 -9.44
N ALA A 173 -0.56 11.78 -9.45
CA ALA A 173 0.27 11.82 -8.26
C ALA A 173 -0.43 12.51 -7.07
N GLY A 174 -0.55 11.80 -5.95
CA GLY A 174 -1.13 12.28 -4.70
C GLY A 174 -2.60 12.71 -4.76
N CYS A 175 -3.32 12.46 -5.86
CA CYS A 175 -4.64 13.04 -6.10
C CYS A 175 -5.63 12.80 -4.96
N PHE A 176 -5.65 11.59 -4.38
CA PHE A 176 -6.53 11.19 -3.28
C PHE A 176 -5.78 10.88 -1.98
N LYS A 177 -4.53 11.34 -1.86
CA LYS A 177 -3.71 11.10 -0.66
C LYS A 177 -4.45 11.62 0.57
N GLY A 178 -4.68 10.78 1.57
CA GLY A 178 -5.33 11.14 2.83
C GLY A 178 -6.86 11.24 2.73
N CYS A 179 -7.50 10.80 1.65
CA CYS A 179 -8.96 10.63 1.59
C CYS A 179 -9.39 9.42 2.45
N LYS A 180 -9.33 9.55 3.77
CA LYS A 180 -9.47 8.45 4.74
C LYS A 180 -10.79 7.70 4.61
N ASN A 181 -11.88 8.39 4.27
CA ASN A 181 -13.21 7.81 4.14
C ASN A 181 -13.56 7.31 2.73
N LEU A 182 -12.63 7.41 1.77
CA LEU A 182 -12.85 6.92 0.41
C LEU A 182 -12.98 5.40 0.45
N THR A 183 -14.14 4.87 0.08
CA THR A 183 -14.41 3.43 0.10
C THR A 183 -14.20 2.78 -1.27
N THR A 184 -14.37 3.56 -2.34
CA THR A 184 -14.26 3.13 -3.74
C THR A 184 -13.34 4.10 -4.48
N ALA A 185 -12.30 3.57 -5.12
CA ALA A 185 -11.44 4.33 -6.02
C ALA A 185 -12.17 4.59 -7.36
N PRO A 186 -11.82 5.67 -8.09
CA PRO A 186 -12.36 5.90 -9.41
C PRO A 186 -11.72 4.95 -10.44
N ASP A 187 -12.36 4.82 -11.60
CA ASP A 187 -11.70 4.25 -12.78
C ASP A 187 -10.49 5.11 -13.15
N ILE A 188 -9.38 4.46 -13.49
CA ILE A 188 -8.14 5.14 -13.85
C ILE A 188 -8.06 5.26 -15.38
N PRO A 189 -7.92 6.47 -15.94
CA PRO A 189 -7.82 6.67 -17.37
C PRO A 189 -6.66 5.90 -18.00
N LYS A 190 -6.85 5.45 -19.25
CA LYS A 190 -5.85 4.60 -19.94
C LYS A 190 -4.51 5.29 -20.17
N GLY A 191 -4.52 6.62 -20.28
CA GLY A 191 -3.32 7.44 -20.50
C GLY A 191 -2.50 7.74 -19.24
N VAL A 192 -2.93 7.29 -18.06
CA VAL A 192 -2.20 7.54 -16.81
C VAL A 192 -0.90 6.75 -16.79
N THR A 193 0.20 7.47 -16.53
CA THR A 193 1.56 6.90 -16.42
C THR A 193 2.12 6.98 -14.99
N ASN A 194 1.60 7.89 -14.17
CA ASN A 194 2.10 8.17 -12.82
C ASN A 194 0.98 8.12 -11.77
N MET A 195 1.12 7.21 -10.80
CA MET A 195 0.21 7.05 -9.66
C MET A 195 0.91 7.22 -8.30
N HIS A 196 2.06 7.91 -8.28
CA HIS A 196 2.81 8.17 -7.06
C HIS A 196 1.92 8.67 -5.90
N SER A 197 1.87 7.95 -4.79
CA SER A 197 1.08 8.27 -3.59
C SER A 197 -0.42 8.53 -3.83
N CYS A 198 -1.00 8.11 -4.97
CA CYS A 198 -2.36 8.51 -5.37
C CYS A 198 -3.43 8.21 -4.32
N PHE A 199 -3.40 7.04 -3.67
CA PHE A 199 -4.35 6.60 -2.66
C PHE A 199 -3.71 6.47 -1.26
N LYS A 200 -2.54 7.05 -1.05
CA LYS A 200 -1.83 6.97 0.23
C LYS A 200 -2.71 7.45 1.38
N GLY A 201 -3.01 6.62 2.36
CA GLY A 201 -3.82 6.95 3.53
C GLY A 201 -5.34 6.88 3.28
N CYS A 202 -5.79 6.30 2.16
CA CYS A 202 -7.19 5.94 1.94
C CYS A 202 -7.55 4.71 2.81
N LYS A 203 -7.69 4.94 4.12
CA LYS A 203 -7.80 3.88 5.14
C LYS A 203 -9.02 2.97 4.95
N ASN A 204 -10.13 3.50 4.43
CA ASN A 204 -11.37 2.76 4.22
C ASN A 204 -11.51 2.16 2.81
N LEU A 205 -10.49 2.29 1.95
CA LEU A 205 -10.51 1.72 0.61
C LEU A 205 -10.43 0.20 0.72
N THR A 206 -11.50 -0.52 0.37
CA THR A 206 -11.55 -1.98 0.48
C THR A 206 -11.08 -2.69 -0.79
N THR A 207 -11.23 -2.02 -1.94
CA THR A 207 -10.93 -2.54 -3.27
C THR A 207 -10.09 -1.52 -4.01
N ALA A 208 -8.92 -1.93 -4.50
CA ALA A 208 -8.10 -1.09 -5.37
C ALA A 208 -8.70 -1.03 -6.79
N PRO A 209 -8.47 0.06 -7.55
CA PRO A 209 -8.91 0.15 -8.93
C PRO A 209 -8.03 -0.72 -9.84
N ASP A 210 -8.52 -1.02 -11.04
CA ASP A 210 -7.70 -1.58 -12.11
C ASP A 210 -6.60 -0.58 -12.52
N ILE A 211 -5.38 -1.07 -12.66
CA ILE A 211 -4.22 -0.24 -13.00
C ILE A 211 -3.97 -0.30 -14.51
N PRO A 212 -3.96 0.83 -15.23
CA PRO A 212 -3.74 0.85 -16.68
C PRO A 212 -2.35 0.37 -17.08
N LYS A 213 -2.25 -0.24 -18.27
CA LYS A 213 -1.02 -0.85 -18.79
C LYS A 213 0.19 0.09 -18.90
N ASP A 214 -0.06 1.39 -19.05
CA ASP A 214 0.97 2.41 -19.30
C ASP A 214 1.49 3.06 -18.00
N VAL A 215 0.99 2.64 -16.83
CA VAL A 215 1.51 3.07 -15.52
C VAL A 215 2.93 2.53 -15.32
N THR A 216 3.87 3.43 -15.03
CA THR A 216 5.27 3.06 -14.74
C THR A 216 5.68 3.30 -13.29
N ASN A 217 4.98 4.20 -12.59
CA ASN A 217 5.32 4.61 -11.21
C ASN A 217 4.15 4.41 -10.25
N MET A 218 4.32 3.51 -9.28
CA MET A 218 3.36 3.23 -8.21
C MET A 218 3.94 3.48 -6.81
N TYR A 219 5.02 4.26 -6.70
CA TYR A 219 5.66 4.53 -5.41
C TYR A 219 4.65 5.05 -4.38
N SER A 220 4.53 4.34 -3.25
CA SER A 220 3.60 4.63 -2.14
C SER A 220 2.11 4.74 -2.52
N CYS A 221 1.69 4.22 -3.67
CA CYS A 221 0.35 4.43 -4.22
C CYS A 221 -0.77 4.06 -3.23
N PHE A 222 -0.67 2.91 -2.56
CA PHE A 222 -1.63 2.39 -1.58
C PHE A 222 -1.09 2.39 -0.14
N GLN A 223 -0.05 3.16 0.14
CA GLN A 223 0.51 3.22 1.48
C GLN A 223 -0.59 3.57 2.51
N ASP A 224 -0.68 2.84 3.62
CA ASP A 224 -1.63 3.01 4.70
C ASP A 224 -3.11 2.88 4.26
N CYS A 225 -3.39 2.15 3.17
CA CYS A 225 -4.73 1.64 2.84
C CYS A 225 -5.08 0.46 3.75
N GLU A 226 -5.36 0.74 5.03
CA GLU A 226 -5.47 -0.27 6.10
C GLU A 226 -6.57 -1.32 5.86
N SER A 227 -7.66 -0.96 5.16
CA SER A 227 -8.79 -1.87 4.85
C SER A 227 -8.65 -2.63 3.53
N LEU A 228 -7.58 -2.40 2.76
CA LEU A 228 -7.39 -3.08 1.48
C LEU A 228 -7.08 -4.56 1.73
N THR A 229 -7.96 -5.45 1.25
CA THR A 229 -7.83 -6.90 1.49
C THR A 229 -7.11 -7.64 0.37
N THR A 230 -7.21 -7.10 -0.85
CA THR A 230 -6.63 -7.65 -2.09
C THR A 230 -5.95 -6.53 -2.86
N ALA A 231 -4.71 -6.75 -3.27
CA ALA A 231 -3.98 -5.82 -4.13
C ALA A 231 -4.47 -5.90 -5.59
N PRO A 232 -4.37 -4.82 -6.38
CA PRO A 232 -4.71 -4.87 -7.80
C PRO A 232 -3.64 -5.64 -8.59
N ALA A 233 -3.99 -6.05 -9.81
CA ALA A 233 -2.99 -6.54 -10.76
C ALA A 233 -2.00 -5.40 -11.09
N ILE A 234 -0.71 -5.72 -11.11
CA ILE A 234 0.34 -4.76 -11.40
C ILE A 234 0.74 -4.90 -12.88
N PRO A 235 0.68 -3.83 -13.69
CA PRO A 235 1.06 -3.90 -15.09
C PRO A 235 2.56 -4.12 -15.32
N GLU A 236 2.91 -4.77 -16.43
CA GLU A 236 4.31 -5.05 -16.83
C GLU A 236 5.19 -3.80 -16.99
N GLY A 237 4.59 -2.63 -17.23
CA GLY A 237 5.33 -1.37 -17.38
C GLY A 237 5.84 -0.76 -16.06
N VAL A 238 5.41 -1.28 -14.91
CA VAL A 238 5.75 -0.73 -13.59
C VAL A 238 7.21 -1.06 -13.24
N THR A 239 7.99 -0.01 -12.93
CA THR A 239 9.40 -0.16 -12.53
C THR A 239 9.66 0.22 -11.07
N ASN A 240 8.78 1.01 -10.46
CA ASN A 240 8.92 1.48 -9.08
C ASN A 240 7.68 1.15 -8.23
N MET A 241 7.89 0.33 -7.20
CA MET A 241 6.87 -0.07 -6.22
C MET A 241 7.26 0.26 -4.77
N GLY A 242 8.25 1.14 -4.55
CA GLY A 242 8.72 1.49 -3.22
C GLY A 242 7.57 1.97 -2.31
N GLY A 243 7.37 1.32 -1.17
CA GLY A 243 6.33 1.61 -0.19
C GLY A 243 4.89 1.42 -0.68
N CYS A 244 4.65 0.81 -1.86
CA CYS A 244 3.35 0.81 -2.52
C CYS A 244 2.20 0.31 -1.62
N PHE A 245 2.41 -0.76 -0.86
CA PHE A 245 1.42 -1.36 0.04
C PHE A 245 1.81 -1.25 1.53
N ARG A 246 2.78 -0.39 1.86
CA ARG A 246 3.25 -0.22 3.24
C ARG A 246 2.07 0.15 4.14
N GLY A 247 1.78 -0.61 5.19
CA GLY A 247 0.69 -0.34 6.11
C GLY A 247 -0.69 -0.83 5.64
N CYS A 248 -0.77 -1.59 4.54
CA CYS A 248 -1.99 -2.33 4.17
C CYS A 248 -2.20 -3.52 5.12
N LYS A 249 -2.64 -3.22 6.36
CA LYS A 249 -2.73 -4.19 7.46
C LYS A 249 -3.67 -5.37 7.18
N SER A 250 -4.71 -5.15 6.39
CA SER A 250 -5.70 -6.18 6.03
C SER A 250 -5.35 -6.98 4.77
N LEU A 251 -4.23 -6.65 4.09
CA LEU A 251 -3.83 -7.33 2.86
C LEU A 251 -3.43 -8.76 3.17
N THR A 252 -4.17 -9.72 2.62
CA THR A 252 -3.93 -11.15 2.87
C THR A 252 -3.10 -11.81 1.77
N THR A 253 -3.19 -11.28 0.55
CA THR A 253 -2.53 -11.79 -0.66
C THR A 253 -1.81 -10.65 -1.36
N ALA A 254 -0.50 -10.80 -1.54
CA ALA A 254 0.29 -9.87 -2.36
C ALA A 254 0.03 -10.10 -3.86
N PRO A 255 0.18 -9.07 -4.71
CA PRO A 255 0.05 -9.22 -6.15
C PRO A 255 1.28 -9.91 -6.75
N VAL A 256 1.16 -10.38 -7.99
CA VAL A 256 2.32 -10.75 -8.80
C VAL A 256 3.13 -9.48 -9.08
N ILE A 257 4.45 -9.56 -8.90
CA ILE A 257 5.37 -8.45 -9.15
C ILE A 257 5.95 -8.61 -10.56
N PRO A 258 5.84 -7.60 -11.43
CA PRO A 258 6.38 -7.67 -12.79
C PRO A 258 7.91 -7.69 -12.85
N GLU A 259 8.46 -8.31 -13.90
CA GLU A 259 9.91 -8.44 -14.14
C GLU A 259 10.62 -7.10 -14.43
N GLY A 260 9.88 -6.01 -14.62
CA GLY A 260 10.44 -4.66 -14.79
C GLY A 260 10.75 -3.94 -13.48
N VAL A 261 10.29 -4.46 -12.34
CA VAL A 261 10.40 -3.77 -11.04
C VAL A 261 11.84 -3.84 -10.52
N THR A 262 12.44 -2.69 -10.20
CA THR A 262 13.82 -2.62 -9.67
C THR A 262 13.88 -2.28 -8.19
N ASP A 263 12.85 -1.60 -7.66
CA ASP A 263 12.78 -1.13 -6.26
C ASP A 263 11.50 -1.62 -5.57
N MET A 264 11.69 -2.42 -4.52
CA MET A 264 10.63 -2.91 -3.63
C MET A 264 10.86 -2.47 -2.17
N SER A 265 11.68 -1.44 -1.93
CA SER A 265 11.91 -0.95 -0.57
C SER A 265 10.59 -0.58 0.12
N GLU A 266 10.41 -1.03 1.36
CA GLU A 266 9.21 -0.86 2.19
C GLU A 266 7.88 -1.35 1.57
N CYS A 267 7.89 -2.03 0.41
CA CYS A 267 6.69 -2.26 -0.40
C CYS A 267 5.54 -2.92 0.38
N PHE A 268 5.83 -3.91 1.24
CA PHE A 268 4.86 -4.60 2.09
C PHE A 268 5.09 -4.35 3.58
N GLY A 269 5.83 -3.30 3.94
CA GLY A 269 6.13 -3.02 5.34
C GLY A 269 4.84 -2.78 6.13
N TYR A 270 4.64 -3.49 7.23
CA TYR A 270 3.47 -3.46 8.11
C TYR A 270 2.19 -4.03 7.47
N CYS A 271 2.32 -4.90 6.46
CA CYS A 271 1.22 -5.77 6.00
C CYS A 271 1.00 -6.91 7.00
N GLU A 272 0.40 -6.60 8.14
CA GLU A 272 0.34 -7.52 9.29
C GLU A 272 -0.41 -8.84 9.00
N SER A 273 -1.39 -8.83 8.09
CA SER A 273 -2.18 -10.00 7.69
C SER A 273 -1.61 -10.80 6.51
N LEU A 274 -0.49 -10.35 5.92
CA LEU A 274 0.10 -11.02 4.77
C LEU A 274 0.71 -12.36 5.20
N THR A 275 0.17 -13.46 4.70
CA THR A 275 0.58 -14.82 5.08
C THR A 275 1.69 -15.38 4.20
N THR A 276 1.71 -14.95 2.93
CA THR A 276 2.64 -15.40 1.89
C THR A 276 3.19 -14.19 1.15
N ALA A 277 4.51 -14.06 1.11
CA ALA A 277 5.20 -13.04 0.32
C ALA A 277 5.10 -13.38 -1.17
N PRO A 278 5.08 -12.37 -2.07
CA PRO A 278 5.15 -12.63 -3.50
C PRO A 278 6.56 -13.09 -3.90
N ALA A 279 6.67 -13.71 -5.08
CA ALA A 279 7.97 -13.91 -5.71
C ALA A 279 8.62 -12.54 -5.98
N ILE A 280 9.94 -12.47 -5.80
CA ILE A 280 10.72 -11.27 -6.07
C ILE A 280 11.41 -11.46 -7.43
N PRO A 281 11.17 -10.57 -8.41
CA PRO A 281 11.79 -10.65 -9.73
C PRO A 281 13.32 -10.45 -9.71
N GLU A 282 14.02 -11.02 -10.70
CA GLU A 282 15.49 -10.96 -10.78
C GLU A 282 16.04 -9.54 -11.00
N SER A 283 15.21 -8.63 -11.50
CA SER A 283 15.54 -7.21 -11.69
C SER A 283 15.63 -6.41 -10.38
N VAL A 284 15.11 -6.93 -9.27
CA VAL A 284 15.05 -6.21 -7.99
C VAL A 284 16.42 -6.19 -7.33
N THR A 285 16.91 -4.98 -7.04
CA THR A 285 18.21 -4.78 -6.34
C THR A 285 18.04 -4.29 -4.91
N ASN A 286 16.85 -3.78 -4.55
CA ASN A 286 16.57 -3.17 -3.24
C ASN A 286 15.28 -3.73 -2.62
N ILE A 287 15.42 -4.40 -1.47
CA ILE A 287 14.31 -4.94 -0.66
C ILE A 287 14.35 -4.44 0.80
N ARG A 288 15.03 -3.32 1.03
CA ARG A 288 15.16 -2.70 2.35
C ARG A 288 13.78 -2.51 2.99
N TRP A 289 13.58 -3.03 4.20
CA TRP A 289 12.31 -2.98 4.95
C TRP A 289 11.08 -3.57 4.24
N CYS A 290 11.25 -4.35 3.16
CA CYS A 290 10.13 -4.76 2.30
C CYS A 290 9.02 -5.49 3.04
N PHE A 291 9.34 -6.35 4.02
CA PHE A 291 8.37 -7.11 4.82
C PHE A 291 8.43 -6.78 6.32
N THR A 292 8.98 -5.63 6.71
CA THR A 292 9.08 -5.23 8.12
C THR A 292 7.69 -5.26 8.76
N GLY A 293 7.48 -5.94 9.87
CA GLY A 293 6.20 -5.99 10.58
C GLY A 293 5.14 -6.87 9.92
N CYS A 294 5.48 -7.70 8.93
CA CYS A 294 4.58 -8.73 8.41
C CYS A 294 4.43 -9.88 9.42
N LYS A 295 3.64 -9.64 10.48
CA LYS A 295 3.51 -10.53 11.64
C LYS A 295 2.98 -11.93 11.28
N SER A 296 2.14 -12.02 10.26
CA SER A 296 1.52 -13.28 9.80
C SER A 296 2.36 -14.06 8.77
N LEU A 297 3.47 -13.49 8.29
CA LEU A 297 4.32 -14.13 7.29
C LEU A 297 5.03 -15.33 7.89
N THR A 298 4.86 -16.50 7.28
CA THR A 298 5.41 -17.77 7.80
C THR A 298 6.69 -18.22 7.11
N ALA A 299 6.87 -17.83 5.84
CA ALA A 299 8.04 -18.11 5.04
C ALA A 299 8.45 -16.86 4.26
N ALA A 300 9.76 -16.60 4.22
CA ALA A 300 10.33 -15.53 3.41
C ALA A 300 10.49 -16.01 1.96
N PRO A 301 10.33 -15.12 0.96
CA PRO A 301 10.48 -15.48 -0.45
C PRO A 301 11.95 -15.72 -0.81
N ALA A 302 12.19 -16.38 -1.94
CA ALA A 302 13.55 -16.45 -2.51
C ALA A 302 14.06 -15.03 -2.82
N ILE A 303 15.35 -14.82 -2.58
CA ILE A 303 16.00 -13.51 -2.78
C ILE A 303 16.83 -13.57 -4.07
N PRO A 304 16.62 -12.67 -5.04
CA PRO A 304 17.43 -12.61 -6.25
C PRO A 304 18.90 -12.34 -5.99
N GLU A 305 19.78 -12.84 -6.88
CA GLU A 305 21.23 -12.67 -6.75
C GLU A 305 21.69 -11.20 -6.85
N GLY A 306 20.88 -10.33 -7.49
CA GLY A 306 21.16 -8.90 -7.64
C GLY A 306 20.92 -8.05 -6.38
N VAL A 307 20.34 -8.61 -5.32
CA VAL A 307 20.04 -7.88 -4.08
C VAL A 307 21.30 -7.66 -3.25
N THR A 308 21.56 -6.40 -2.88
CA THR A 308 22.73 -6.02 -2.05
C THR A 308 22.38 -5.47 -0.66
N ASP A 309 21.18 -4.90 -0.49
CA ASP A 309 20.66 -4.32 0.78
C ASP A 309 19.40 -5.07 1.22
N MET A 310 19.48 -5.72 2.39
CA MET A 310 18.38 -6.41 3.06
C MET A 310 18.04 -5.81 4.43
N ALA A 311 18.49 -4.58 4.73
CA ALA A 311 18.29 -3.97 6.03
C ALA A 311 16.81 -3.93 6.41
N GLY A 312 16.50 -4.54 7.56
CA GLY A 312 15.19 -4.56 8.17
C GLY A 312 14.12 -5.34 7.40
N CYS A 313 14.50 -6.09 6.37
CA CYS A 313 13.55 -6.70 5.42
C CYS A 313 12.48 -7.54 6.13
N PHE A 314 12.84 -8.32 7.15
CA PHE A 314 11.92 -9.20 7.90
C PHE A 314 11.77 -8.81 9.38
N LYS A 315 12.15 -7.58 9.76
CA LYS A 315 12.05 -7.12 11.15
C LYS A 315 10.61 -7.29 11.65
N GLY A 316 10.39 -7.98 12.76
CA GLY A 316 9.07 -8.15 13.38
C GLY A 316 8.17 -9.15 12.65
N CYS A 317 8.71 -9.97 11.72
CA CYS A 317 8.02 -11.12 11.17
C CYS A 317 7.97 -12.25 12.22
N LYS A 318 7.08 -12.08 13.21
CA LYS A 318 7.03 -12.94 14.41
C LYS A 318 6.75 -14.41 14.13
N ASN A 319 6.00 -14.71 13.06
CA ASN A 319 5.65 -16.08 12.67
C ASN A 319 6.59 -16.69 11.63
N LEU A 320 7.68 -16.00 11.26
CA LEU A 320 8.62 -16.48 10.26
C LEU A 320 9.38 -17.71 10.79
N THR A 321 9.24 -18.84 10.09
CA THR A 321 9.89 -20.11 10.46
C THR A 321 10.88 -20.59 9.41
N ALA A 322 10.66 -20.23 8.14
CA ALA A 322 11.52 -20.59 7.02
C ALA A 322 12.17 -19.33 6.42
N THR A 323 13.48 -19.39 6.23
CA THR A 323 14.28 -18.30 5.66
C THR A 323 14.95 -18.78 4.35
N PRO A 324 15.09 -17.89 3.35
CA PRO A 324 15.78 -18.18 2.11
C PRO A 324 17.29 -18.17 2.30
N ASP A 325 18.01 -18.76 1.34
CA ASP A 325 19.44 -18.49 1.19
C ASP A 325 19.66 -16.99 0.93
N ILE A 326 20.74 -16.45 1.51
CA ILE A 326 21.12 -15.05 1.35
C ILE A 326 22.13 -14.94 0.20
N PRO A 327 21.88 -14.09 -0.82
CA PRO A 327 22.80 -13.93 -1.94
C PRO A 327 24.20 -13.50 -1.51
N LYS A 328 25.20 -13.96 -2.25
CA LYS A 328 26.62 -13.75 -1.92
C LYS A 328 27.06 -12.28 -1.86
N ASP A 329 26.36 -11.41 -2.59
CA ASP A 329 26.68 -9.99 -2.74
C ASP A 329 25.93 -9.08 -1.74
N VAL A 330 25.11 -9.66 -0.85
CA VAL A 330 24.49 -8.92 0.26
C VAL A 330 25.57 -8.40 1.21
N THR A 331 25.52 -7.09 1.49
CA THR A 331 26.49 -6.42 2.36
C THR A 331 25.87 -5.85 3.64
N ASP A 332 24.59 -5.46 3.61
CA ASP A 332 23.85 -4.87 4.74
C ASP A 332 22.64 -5.72 5.15
N MET A 333 22.63 -6.17 6.41
CA MET A 333 21.56 -6.91 7.07
C MET A 333 21.15 -6.26 8.40
N TYR A 334 21.34 -4.94 8.55
CA TYR A 334 20.88 -4.16 9.71
C TYR A 334 19.45 -4.56 10.12
N SER A 335 19.26 -5.06 11.35
CA SER A 335 17.96 -5.45 11.91
C SER A 335 17.13 -6.42 11.04
N CYS A 336 17.73 -7.14 10.09
CA CYS A 336 16.98 -7.87 9.05
C CYS A 336 15.96 -8.87 9.62
N PHE A 337 16.30 -9.59 10.69
CA PHE A 337 15.44 -10.56 11.38
C PHE A 337 15.13 -10.16 12.82
N GLN A 338 15.26 -8.87 13.18
CA GLN A 338 14.97 -8.42 14.53
C GLN A 338 13.52 -8.80 14.90
N ASP A 339 13.29 -9.35 16.10
CA ASP A 339 11.98 -9.80 16.60
C ASP A 339 11.31 -10.90 15.74
N CYS A 340 12.07 -11.70 15.00
CA CYS A 340 11.60 -12.95 14.38
C CYS A 340 11.48 -14.07 15.43
N GLU A 341 10.52 -13.94 16.33
CA GLU A 341 10.36 -14.79 17.52
C GLU A 341 10.21 -16.29 17.21
N SER A 342 9.61 -16.67 16.07
CA SER A 342 9.42 -18.08 15.68
C SER A 342 10.62 -18.71 14.95
N LEU A 343 11.65 -17.93 14.62
CA LEU A 343 12.79 -18.42 13.86
C LEU A 343 13.66 -19.34 14.71
N THR A 344 13.79 -20.60 14.32
CA THR A 344 14.58 -21.60 15.08
C THR A 344 16.00 -21.79 14.54
N ALA A 345 16.20 -21.57 13.24
CA ALA A 345 17.48 -21.58 12.57
C ALA A 345 17.54 -20.43 11.58
N ALA A 346 18.62 -19.67 11.59
CA ALA A 346 18.88 -18.59 10.65
C ALA A 346 19.54 -19.13 9.37
N PRO A 347 19.41 -18.43 8.23
CA PRO A 347 20.12 -18.81 7.02
C PRO A 347 21.63 -18.60 7.21
N ALA A 348 22.45 -19.26 6.40
CA ALA A 348 23.89 -19.02 6.43
C ALA A 348 24.18 -17.59 5.96
N ILE A 349 24.89 -16.83 6.79
CA ILE A 349 25.22 -15.43 6.49
C ILE A 349 26.47 -15.40 5.61
N PRO A 350 26.43 -14.82 4.40
CA PRO A 350 27.51 -14.92 3.43
C PRO A 350 28.70 -14.05 3.82
N LYS A 351 29.86 -14.35 3.21
CA LYS A 351 31.14 -13.70 3.51
C LYS A 351 31.12 -12.18 3.28
N GLY A 352 30.31 -11.70 2.34
CA GLY A 352 30.21 -10.29 1.95
C GLY A 352 29.54 -9.39 2.99
N VAL A 353 28.82 -9.94 3.97
CA VAL A 353 28.06 -9.15 4.95
C VAL A 353 29.01 -8.39 5.87
N THR A 354 28.80 -7.07 5.94
CA THR A 354 29.60 -6.17 6.77
C THR A 354 28.80 -5.49 7.88
N ASN A 355 27.46 -5.47 7.79
CA ASN A 355 26.58 -4.88 8.79
C ASN A 355 25.48 -5.87 9.22
N MET A 356 25.44 -6.20 10.51
CA MET A 356 24.48 -7.08 11.17
C MET A 356 23.97 -6.48 12.49
N TYR A 357 23.99 -5.15 12.64
CA TYR A 357 23.53 -4.48 13.85
C TYR A 357 22.11 -4.95 14.18
N SER A 358 21.90 -5.49 15.38
CA SER A 358 20.63 -6.05 15.85
C SER A 358 19.94 -7.06 14.91
N CYS A 359 20.68 -7.69 13.97
CA CYS A 359 20.09 -8.52 12.91
C CYS A 359 19.17 -9.62 13.45
N PHE A 360 19.52 -10.28 14.56
CA PHE A 360 18.70 -11.32 15.21
C PHE A 360 18.21 -10.92 16.60
N SER A 361 18.30 -9.64 16.97
CA SER A 361 17.88 -9.18 18.29
C SER A 361 16.40 -9.57 18.52
N GLY A 362 16.07 -10.15 19.68
CA GLY A 362 14.72 -10.63 19.98
C GLY A 362 14.29 -11.93 19.29
N CYS A 363 15.17 -12.62 18.54
CA CYS A 363 14.88 -13.97 18.02
C CYS A 363 14.94 -15.01 19.15
N THR A 364 13.91 -15.06 19.99
CA THR A 364 13.89 -15.82 21.24
C THR A 364 14.00 -17.34 21.05
N ASN A 365 13.53 -17.89 19.91
CA ASN A 365 13.62 -19.32 19.60
C ASN A 365 14.83 -19.72 18.73
N LEU A 366 15.70 -18.78 18.37
CA LEU A 366 16.85 -19.06 17.51
C LEU A 366 17.87 -19.92 18.24
N LYS A 367 18.13 -21.13 17.72
CA LYS A 367 19.06 -22.10 18.32
C LYS A 367 20.45 -22.03 17.69
N THR A 368 20.50 -21.89 16.36
CA THR A 368 21.75 -21.99 15.60
C THR A 368 21.81 -20.99 14.45
N VAL A 369 23.02 -20.52 14.15
CA VAL A 369 23.33 -19.67 12.99
C VAL A 369 24.74 -19.97 12.51
N THR A 370 24.96 -19.86 11.19
CA THR A 370 26.30 -19.93 10.60
C THR A 370 26.65 -18.57 10.01
N LEU A 371 27.74 -17.97 10.49
CA LEU A 371 28.29 -16.73 9.97
C LEU A 371 29.53 -17.08 9.14
N LYS A 372 29.50 -16.83 7.83
CA LYS A 372 30.67 -16.95 6.95
C LYS A 372 31.42 -15.63 6.77
N CYS A 373 30.84 -14.53 7.27
CA CYS A 373 31.47 -13.22 7.30
C CYS A 373 32.61 -13.17 8.33
N ASP A 374 33.52 -12.22 8.13
CA ASP A 374 34.57 -11.91 9.09
C ASP A 374 34.08 -10.83 10.06
N TYR A 375 34.36 -10.99 11.35
CA TYR A 375 34.19 -9.91 12.31
C TYR A 375 35.29 -8.86 12.10
N ASN A 376 34.99 -7.78 11.37
CA ASN A 376 35.94 -6.70 11.12
C ASN A 376 35.45 -5.36 11.69
N PRO A 377 35.71 -5.08 12.98
CA PRO A 377 35.29 -3.84 13.62
C PRO A 377 36.04 -2.61 13.09
N ALA A 378 37.07 -2.78 12.26
CA ALA A 378 37.86 -1.68 11.72
C ALA A 378 37.37 -1.18 10.35
N LYS A 379 36.50 -1.93 9.64
CA LYS A 379 36.22 -1.64 8.22
C LYS A 379 35.06 -0.67 7.97
N ILE A 380 33.98 -0.67 8.75
CA ILE A 380 32.83 0.25 8.58
C ILE A 380 32.12 0.43 9.95
N LEU A 381 31.98 1.66 10.44
CA LEU A 381 31.26 2.05 11.67
C LEU A 381 31.75 1.46 13.03
N GLY A 382 32.95 0.89 13.10
CA GLY A 382 33.49 0.39 14.37
C GLY A 382 32.83 -0.93 14.82
N ALA A 383 32.97 -1.26 16.12
CA ALA A 383 32.27 -2.38 16.77
C ALA A 383 30.72 -2.28 16.72
N GLN A 384 30.16 -1.22 16.12
CA GLN A 384 28.71 -1.04 15.98
C GLN A 384 28.10 -1.98 14.94
N ALA A 385 28.83 -2.36 13.88
CA ALA A 385 28.26 -3.14 12.79
C ALA A 385 27.70 -4.51 13.21
N PHE A 386 28.14 -5.06 14.34
CA PHE A 386 27.64 -6.32 14.92
C PHE A 386 27.06 -6.10 16.32
N LYS A 387 26.79 -4.86 16.70
CA LYS A 387 26.25 -4.55 18.01
C LYS A 387 24.87 -5.18 18.14
N ASN A 388 24.65 -5.85 19.27
CA ASN A 388 23.38 -6.44 19.66
C ASN A 388 22.83 -7.47 18.65
N THR A 389 23.67 -8.03 17.77
CA THR A 389 23.25 -8.99 16.74
C THR A 389 22.41 -10.13 17.31
N PHE A 390 22.72 -10.62 18.50
CA PHE A 390 22.04 -11.72 19.19
C PHE A 390 21.40 -11.31 20.52
N GLU A 391 21.20 -10.00 20.74
CA GLU A 391 20.60 -9.51 21.99
C GLU A 391 19.18 -10.10 22.17
N GLY A 392 18.94 -10.82 23.28
CA GLY A 392 17.63 -11.43 23.53
C GLY A 392 17.39 -12.77 22.82
N CYS A 393 18.39 -13.36 22.16
CA CYS A 393 18.32 -14.72 21.62
C CYS A 393 18.47 -15.78 22.73
N THR A 394 17.42 -15.98 23.51
CA THR A 394 17.46 -16.81 24.74
C THR A 394 17.60 -18.31 24.48
N ALA A 395 17.24 -18.81 23.30
CA ALA A 395 17.36 -20.23 22.94
C ALA A 395 18.70 -20.62 22.28
N LEU A 396 19.64 -19.69 22.10
CA LEU A 396 20.94 -20.01 21.50
C LEU A 396 21.68 -21.05 22.34
N ILE A 397 22.06 -22.17 21.72
CA ILE A 397 22.80 -23.24 22.37
C ILE A 397 24.30 -22.91 22.40
N ASP A 398 25.04 -23.54 23.31
CA ASP A 398 26.50 -23.44 23.35
C ASP A 398 27.08 -24.03 22.05
N GLY A 399 28.01 -23.30 21.44
CA GLY A 399 28.54 -23.60 20.11
C GLY A 399 27.53 -23.50 18.95
N GLY A 400 26.35 -22.91 19.18
CA GLY A 400 25.28 -22.73 18.19
C GLY A 400 25.55 -21.65 17.15
N ILE A 401 26.47 -20.71 17.43
CA ILE A 401 26.95 -19.72 16.48
C ILE A 401 28.24 -20.27 15.84
N LYS A 402 28.13 -20.73 14.59
CA LYS A 402 29.28 -21.19 13.80
C LYS A 402 29.94 -20.02 13.08
N VAL A 403 31.26 -19.92 13.18
CA VAL A 403 32.07 -18.84 12.59
C VAL A 403 33.33 -19.40 11.93
N PRO A 404 34.00 -18.67 11.02
CA PRO A 404 35.21 -19.18 10.37
C PRO A 404 36.27 -19.52 11.42
N ALA A 405 36.93 -20.68 11.29
CA ALA A 405 37.88 -21.17 12.30
C ALA A 405 38.97 -20.15 12.66
N GLY A 406 39.47 -19.40 11.67
CA GLY A 406 40.46 -18.33 11.87
C GLY A 406 39.94 -17.07 12.59
N GLN A 407 38.62 -16.91 12.73
CA GLN A 407 37.96 -15.77 13.38
C GLN A 407 37.37 -16.13 14.76
N LEU A 408 37.39 -17.40 15.18
CA LEU A 408 36.72 -17.84 16.41
C LEU A 408 37.12 -17.02 17.64
N SER A 409 38.43 -16.80 17.84
CA SER A 409 38.93 -16.01 18.98
C SER A 409 38.46 -14.56 18.93
N THR A 410 38.39 -13.97 17.74
CA THR A 410 37.89 -12.60 17.52
C THR A 410 36.40 -12.51 17.89
N TYR A 411 35.58 -13.44 17.43
CA TYR A 411 34.16 -13.49 17.76
C TYR A 411 33.93 -13.70 19.27
N GLN A 412 34.64 -14.65 19.89
CA GLN A 412 34.53 -14.92 21.32
C GLN A 412 34.95 -13.73 22.19
N THR A 413 35.96 -12.96 21.77
CA THR A 413 36.40 -11.75 22.48
C THR A 413 35.36 -10.64 22.44
N ASN A 414 34.59 -10.56 21.35
CA ASN A 414 33.58 -9.52 21.12
C ASN A 414 32.13 -9.99 21.34
N ALA A 415 31.93 -11.17 21.94
CA ALA A 415 30.62 -11.77 22.19
C ALA A 415 29.64 -10.81 22.92
N ALA A 416 30.14 -10.09 23.93
CA ALA A 416 29.33 -9.15 24.70
C ALA A 416 28.80 -7.98 23.85
N THR A 417 29.59 -7.48 22.89
CA THR A 417 29.13 -6.45 21.93
C THR A 417 27.98 -6.96 21.07
N MET A 418 28.02 -8.24 20.71
CA MET A 418 26.96 -8.92 19.96
C MET A 418 25.73 -9.28 20.83
N GLY A 419 25.74 -8.97 22.13
CA GLY A 419 24.63 -9.26 23.04
C GLY A 419 24.54 -10.72 23.46
N THR A 420 25.66 -11.45 23.48
CA THR A 420 25.72 -12.88 23.81
C THR A 420 27.01 -13.25 24.58
N THR A 421 27.25 -14.53 24.86
CA THR A 421 28.43 -15.03 25.58
C THR A 421 29.38 -15.82 24.68
N ARG A 422 30.63 -15.97 25.11
CA ARG A 422 31.68 -16.62 24.30
C ARG A 422 31.43 -18.10 24.05
N GLU A 423 30.73 -18.77 24.96
CA GLU A 423 30.40 -20.20 24.91
C GLU A 423 29.42 -20.50 23.76
N LYS A 424 28.70 -19.49 23.27
CA LYS A 424 27.80 -19.62 22.12
C LYS A 424 28.53 -19.80 20.78
N PHE A 425 29.82 -19.47 20.71
CA PHE A 425 30.60 -19.55 19.48
C PHE A 425 31.41 -20.84 19.38
N ALA A 426 31.41 -21.43 18.18
CA ALA A 426 32.28 -22.54 17.79
C ALA A 426 32.78 -22.36 16.35
N ALA A 427 33.89 -23.01 16.00
CA ALA A 427 34.33 -23.07 14.61
C ALA A 427 33.28 -23.82 13.76
N GLU A 428 33.06 -23.32 12.54
CA GLU A 428 32.32 -24.01 11.46
C GLU A 428 32.94 -25.35 11.10
#